data_AF-A0A3N0XZ73-F1
#
_entry.id   AF-A0A3N0XZ73-F1
#
_cell.length_a   1.000
_cell.length_b   1.000
_cell.length_c   1.000
_cell.angle_alpha   90.00
_cell.angle_beta   90.00
_cell.angle_gamma   90.00
#
_symmetry.space_group_name_H-M   'P 1'
#
loop_
_entity.id
_entity.type
_entity.pdbx_description
1 polymer ?
#
loop_
_entity_poly.entity_id
_entity_poly.type
_entity_poly.pdbx_seq_one_letter_code
_entity_poly.pdbx_strand_id
1 'polypeptide(L)'
;MQLRVRSLCRSIGVRRPSLTKMSCGRTKSEALVENVLAPFSQQRLAAELQKALYFAVCSDASNSGHTKLFPYTVQYFCASEGVKYGLLDFYDDSNESSEAIFKQIVSITENNGLSVSQISAYGADNASVNYGRHNSVFQKLREANPQIVKGNCKCHIINNTVKAANRVFSAGGCDVEAFVLKSADKFYGSKAKQILRSLLPQQQDQFRSLVDRFFEKAVLYLEDKFDFNDQVLAHIGCLSLHEGQSLQWSELEVLVEKLALDVEEDKLYGDVVILNEVLHTIPTDLTPDRKWAYFFSKATESTELLKVVAFVFSIPVSNAYAERVFSHMEDVWSDKRNRLSLAMVKSELQVLGCYTSGCGSGRGCYVKRVGSGLVWAKISVSVGYRVGCAVNNCVY
;
A
#
# COMPACT_ATOMS: atom_id res chain seq x y z
N MET A 1 -30.65 -19.72 8.62
CA MET A 1 -30.00 -19.13 7.41
C MET A 1 -30.53 -17.71 7.10
N GLN A 2 -30.75 -16.86 8.13
CA GLN A 2 -31.25 -15.47 8.05
C GLN A 2 -30.11 -14.42 8.22
N LEU A 3 -28.86 -14.86 8.02
CA LEU A 3 -27.66 -14.18 8.54
C LEU A 3 -27.07 -13.09 7.63
N ARG A 4 -27.50 -12.95 6.37
CA ARG A 4 -26.73 -12.24 5.33
C ARG A 4 -26.60 -10.73 5.50
N VAL A 5 -27.71 -9.99 5.67
CA VAL A 5 -27.63 -8.53 5.90
C VAL A 5 -27.06 -8.22 7.28
N ARG A 6 -27.41 -9.01 8.30
CA ARG A 6 -26.88 -8.78 9.66
C ARG A 6 -25.41 -9.13 9.80
N SER A 7 -24.87 -10.09 9.05
CA SER A 7 -23.42 -10.38 9.04
C SER A 7 -22.70 -9.30 8.27
N LEU A 8 -23.24 -8.88 7.13
CA LEU A 8 -22.66 -7.82 6.30
C LEU A 8 -22.66 -6.47 7.02
N CYS A 9 -23.78 -6.03 7.62
CA CYS A 9 -23.82 -4.83 8.44
C CYS A 9 -22.89 -4.90 9.68
N ARG A 10 -22.66 -6.12 10.22
CA ARG A 10 -21.69 -6.33 11.31
C ARG A 10 -20.24 -6.23 10.82
N SER A 11 -19.91 -6.79 9.65
CA SER A 11 -18.56 -6.70 9.06
C SER A 11 -18.25 -5.31 8.51
N ILE A 12 -19.27 -4.54 8.10
CA ILE A 12 -19.16 -3.14 7.70
C ILE A 12 -19.03 -2.18 8.92
N GLY A 13 -19.06 -2.69 10.16
CA GLY A 13 -18.87 -1.88 11.36
C GLY A 13 -20.04 -0.96 11.71
N VAL A 14 -21.18 -1.03 11.00
CA VAL A 14 -22.37 -0.22 11.32
C VAL A 14 -23.08 -0.82 12.54
N ARG A 15 -22.58 -0.52 13.74
CA ARG A 15 -23.28 -0.78 15.00
C ARG A 15 -24.40 0.25 15.23
N ARG A 16 -25.38 0.32 14.32
CA ARG A 16 -26.62 1.06 14.57
C ARG A 16 -27.67 0.12 15.19
N PRO A 17 -28.24 0.44 16.37
CA PRO A 17 -29.27 -0.37 17.03
C PRO A 17 -30.52 -0.64 16.16
N SER A 18 -30.77 0.20 15.15
CA SER A 18 -31.86 0.05 14.18
C SER A 18 -31.62 -1.06 13.15
N LEU A 19 -30.36 -1.37 12.80
CA LEU A 19 -30.03 -2.42 11.80
C LEU A 19 -30.04 -3.84 12.39
N THR A 20 -29.90 -3.99 13.71
CA THR A 20 -29.97 -5.30 14.37
C THR A 20 -31.37 -5.91 14.35
N LYS A 21 -32.41 -5.13 14.04
CA LYS A 21 -33.80 -5.59 13.92
C LYS A 21 -34.19 -5.99 12.50
N MET A 22 -33.41 -5.62 11.48
CA MET A 22 -33.72 -5.98 10.09
C MET A 22 -33.53 -7.49 9.88
N SER A 23 -34.55 -8.14 9.33
CA SER A 23 -34.49 -9.51 8.83
C SER A 23 -35.14 -9.53 7.45
N CYS A 24 -34.45 -10.06 6.45
CA CYS A 24 -35.02 -10.24 5.12
C CYS A 24 -34.59 -11.60 4.55
N GLY A 25 -35.42 -12.12 3.64
CA GLY A 25 -35.14 -13.38 2.94
C GLY A 25 -33.88 -13.29 2.08
N ARG A 26 -33.35 -14.44 1.67
CA ARG A 26 -32.10 -14.54 0.89
C ARG A 26 -32.10 -13.64 -0.35
N THR A 27 -33.08 -13.82 -1.23
CA THR A 27 -33.18 -13.07 -2.50
C THR A 27 -33.33 -11.57 -2.29
N LYS A 28 -34.07 -11.17 -1.24
CA LYS A 28 -34.20 -9.75 -0.86
C LYS A 28 -32.88 -9.18 -0.32
N SER A 29 -32.10 -9.99 0.39
CA SER A 29 -30.77 -9.61 0.86
C SER A 29 -29.79 -9.45 -0.29
N GLU A 30 -29.75 -10.42 -1.22
CA GLU A 30 -28.92 -10.37 -2.42
C GLU A 30 -29.25 -9.13 -3.25
N ALA A 31 -30.54 -8.94 -3.58
CA ALA A 31 -30.99 -7.77 -4.34
C ALA A 31 -30.66 -6.44 -3.65
N LEU A 32 -30.72 -6.36 -2.32
CA LEU A 32 -30.35 -5.16 -1.57
C LEU A 32 -28.84 -4.88 -1.69
N VAL A 33 -28.01 -5.92 -1.61
CA VAL A 33 -26.55 -5.74 -1.69
C VAL A 33 -26.13 -5.39 -3.11
N GLU A 34 -26.59 -6.17 -4.10
CA GLU A 34 -26.22 -6.02 -5.51
C GLU A 34 -26.78 -4.75 -6.15
N ASN A 35 -28.04 -4.39 -5.87
CA ASN A 35 -28.72 -3.30 -6.60
C ASN A 35 -28.80 -1.99 -5.81
N VAL A 36 -28.46 -1.98 -4.51
CA VAL A 36 -28.57 -0.77 -3.68
C VAL A 36 -27.25 -0.44 -3.00
N LEU A 37 -26.74 -1.34 -2.15
CA LEU A 37 -25.56 -1.02 -1.33
C LEU A 37 -24.28 -0.91 -2.14
N ALA A 38 -24.02 -1.86 -3.06
CA ALA A 38 -22.81 -1.83 -3.87
C ALA A 38 -22.78 -0.62 -4.84
N PRO A 39 -23.84 -0.34 -5.63
CA PRO A 39 -23.87 0.86 -6.47
C PRO A 39 -23.73 2.16 -5.67
N PHE A 40 -24.40 2.27 -4.52
CA PHE A 40 -24.26 3.44 -3.65
C PHE A 40 -22.84 3.60 -3.09
N SER A 41 -22.18 2.49 -2.73
CA SER A 41 -20.80 2.48 -2.25
C SER A 41 -19.83 2.99 -3.30
N GLN A 42 -19.96 2.47 -4.53
CA GLN A 42 -19.15 2.86 -5.67
C GLN A 42 -19.37 4.33 -6.03
N GLN A 43 -20.62 4.78 -6.13
CA GLN A 43 -20.96 6.19 -6.41
C GLN A 43 -20.38 7.14 -5.36
N ARG A 44 -20.44 6.77 -4.08
CA ARG A 44 -19.87 7.57 -2.99
C ARG A 44 -18.35 7.69 -3.13
N LEU A 45 -17.66 6.58 -3.41
CA LEU A 45 -16.20 6.60 -3.62
C LEU A 45 -15.82 7.40 -4.86
N ALA A 46 -16.53 7.22 -5.98
CA ALA A 46 -16.32 7.99 -7.20
C ALA A 46 -16.50 9.50 -6.95
N ALA A 47 -17.53 9.90 -6.21
CA ALA A 47 -17.76 11.31 -5.85
C ALA A 47 -16.68 11.88 -4.92
N GLU A 48 -16.03 11.05 -4.09
CA GLU A 48 -14.86 11.46 -3.31
C GLU A 48 -13.62 11.59 -4.21
N LEU A 49 -13.38 10.64 -5.12
CA LEU A 49 -12.26 10.67 -6.06
C LEU A 49 -12.35 11.84 -7.05
N GLN A 50 -13.55 12.23 -7.49
CA GLN A 50 -13.76 13.42 -8.32
C GLN A 50 -13.34 14.72 -7.63
N LYS A 51 -13.33 14.75 -6.29
CA LYS A 51 -12.83 15.87 -5.49
C LYS A 51 -11.36 15.75 -5.14
N ALA A 52 -10.79 14.54 -5.24
CA ALA A 52 -9.38 14.30 -4.98
C ALA A 52 -8.55 14.86 -6.15
N LEU A 53 -7.43 15.51 -5.82
CA LEU A 53 -6.50 16.00 -6.83
C LEU A 53 -5.85 14.83 -7.58
N TYR A 54 -5.44 13.81 -6.83
CA TYR A 54 -4.75 12.63 -7.32
C TYR A 54 -5.19 11.38 -6.59
N PHE A 55 -5.10 10.24 -7.26
CA PHE A 55 -5.23 8.93 -6.65
C PHE A 55 -4.30 7.92 -7.31
N ALA A 56 -3.83 6.93 -6.58
CA ALA A 56 -3.16 5.78 -7.16
C ALA A 56 -4.16 4.66 -7.41
N VAL A 57 -3.90 3.86 -8.44
CA VAL A 57 -4.62 2.62 -8.72
C VAL A 57 -3.76 1.45 -8.32
N CYS A 58 -4.26 0.57 -7.48
CA CYS A 58 -3.61 -0.72 -7.22
C CYS A 58 -4.49 -1.87 -7.72
N SER A 59 -3.93 -2.70 -8.59
CA SER A 59 -4.61 -3.84 -9.20
C SER A 59 -3.64 -4.99 -9.40
N ASP A 60 -4.06 -6.16 -8.95
CA ASP A 60 -3.29 -7.41 -9.02
C ASP A 60 -4.24 -8.56 -9.33
N ALA A 61 -3.73 -9.73 -9.70
CA ALA A 61 -4.56 -10.87 -10.04
C ALA A 61 -4.62 -11.87 -8.88
N SER A 62 -5.82 -12.32 -8.52
CA SER A 62 -6.00 -13.52 -7.71
C SER A 62 -6.76 -14.59 -8.49
N ASN A 63 -6.40 -15.86 -8.25
CA ASN A 63 -6.98 -17.01 -8.93
C ASN A 63 -8.20 -17.51 -8.18
N SER A 64 -9.29 -17.75 -8.89
CA SER A 64 -10.42 -18.53 -8.40
C SER A 64 -10.89 -19.55 -9.42
N GLY A 65 -10.53 -20.80 -9.20
CA GLY A 65 -10.73 -21.84 -10.20
C GLY A 65 -10.04 -21.47 -11.52
N HIS A 66 -10.82 -21.24 -12.58
CA HIS A 66 -10.32 -20.86 -13.91
C HIS A 66 -10.45 -19.37 -14.24
N THR A 67 -11.04 -18.56 -13.35
CA THR A 67 -11.27 -17.12 -13.59
C THR A 67 -10.32 -16.30 -12.73
N LYS A 68 -9.62 -15.34 -13.35
CA LYS A 68 -8.78 -14.38 -12.63
C LYS A 68 -9.58 -13.15 -12.28
N LEU A 69 -9.33 -12.67 -11.07
CA LEU A 69 -10.05 -11.54 -10.50
C LEU A 69 -9.09 -10.44 -10.12
N PHE A 70 -9.50 -9.22 -10.45
CA PHE A 70 -8.70 -8.02 -10.34
C PHE A 70 -9.47 -6.98 -9.51
N PRO A 71 -8.98 -6.63 -8.32
CA PRO A 71 -9.52 -5.51 -7.58
C PRO A 71 -8.99 -4.21 -8.19
N TYR A 72 -9.90 -3.31 -8.54
CA TYR A 72 -9.55 -1.92 -8.81
C TYR A 72 -9.61 -1.18 -7.48
N THR A 73 -8.48 -1.13 -6.78
CA THR A 73 -8.37 -0.35 -5.54
C THR A 73 -7.74 1.00 -5.78
N VAL A 74 -8.10 1.96 -4.94
CA VAL A 74 -7.59 3.32 -4.97
C VAL A 74 -6.97 3.71 -3.63
N GLN A 75 -5.93 4.54 -3.70
CA GLN A 75 -5.37 5.27 -2.56
C GLN A 75 -5.31 6.76 -2.90
N TYR A 76 -5.80 7.62 -2.03
CA TYR A 76 -5.82 9.07 -2.24
C TYR A 76 -5.68 9.81 -0.92
N PHE A 77 -5.33 11.10 -0.99
CA PHE A 77 -5.25 11.96 0.18
C PHE A 77 -6.49 12.84 0.29
N CYS A 78 -7.11 12.86 1.46
CA CYS A 78 -8.22 13.73 1.81
C CYS A 78 -7.73 14.79 2.80
N ALA A 79 -7.86 16.07 2.45
CA ALA A 79 -7.36 17.18 3.26
C ALA A 79 -7.91 17.21 4.70
N SER A 80 -9.11 16.65 4.96
CA SER A 80 -9.70 16.58 6.30
C SER A 80 -9.42 15.27 7.04
N GLU A 81 -9.08 14.19 6.33
CA GLU A 81 -9.04 12.84 6.91
C GLU A 81 -7.69 12.12 6.72
N GLY A 82 -6.76 12.66 5.94
CA GLY A 82 -5.49 12.02 5.62
C GLY A 82 -5.62 11.01 4.49
N VAL A 83 -4.78 9.96 4.50
CA VAL A 83 -4.80 8.94 3.45
C VAL A 83 -6.03 8.04 3.58
N LYS A 84 -6.75 7.88 2.47
CA LYS A 84 -7.92 7.01 2.34
C LYS A 84 -7.69 5.95 1.28
N TYR A 85 -8.41 4.85 1.44
CA TYR A 85 -8.41 3.70 0.54
C TYR A 85 -9.83 3.35 0.15
N GLY A 86 -10.01 2.77 -1.02
CA GLY A 86 -11.31 2.29 -1.48
C GLY A 86 -11.22 1.23 -2.56
N LEU A 87 -12.27 0.42 -2.69
CA LEU A 87 -12.43 -0.54 -3.79
C LEU A 87 -13.48 0.03 -4.75
N LEU A 88 -13.03 0.56 -5.88
CA LEU A 88 -13.91 1.20 -6.87
C LEU A 88 -14.59 0.16 -7.74
N ASP A 89 -13.87 -0.90 -8.12
CA ASP A 89 -14.42 -2.01 -8.89
C ASP A 89 -13.69 -3.32 -8.59
N PHE A 90 -14.25 -4.43 -9.02
CA PHE A 90 -13.68 -5.76 -8.92
C PHE A 90 -14.10 -6.57 -10.14
N TYR A 91 -13.22 -6.65 -11.14
CA TYR A 91 -13.53 -7.24 -12.44
C TYR A 91 -12.89 -8.63 -12.58
N ASP A 92 -13.49 -9.46 -13.43
CA ASP A 92 -12.88 -10.70 -13.91
C ASP A 92 -12.42 -10.51 -15.35
N ASP A 93 -11.22 -11.02 -15.65
CA ASP A 93 -10.71 -11.04 -17.00
C ASP A 93 -9.84 -12.29 -17.19
N SER A 94 -10.12 -13.08 -18.23
CA SER A 94 -9.28 -14.22 -18.60
C SER A 94 -8.02 -13.79 -19.36
N ASN A 95 -8.00 -12.57 -19.92
CA ASN A 95 -6.86 -12.04 -20.64
C ASN A 95 -5.95 -11.24 -19.71
N GLU A 96 -4.83 -11.83 -19.35
CA GLU A 96 -3.85 -11.25 -18.45
C GLU A 96 -2.76 -10.45 -19.15
N SER A 97 -2.95 -10.12 -20.43
CA SER A 97 -2.00 -9.26 -21.12
C SER A 97 -1.97 -7.87 -20.48
N SER A 98 -0.80 -7.24 -20.52
CA SER A 98 -0.63 -5.85 -20.06
C SER A 98 -1.58 -4.88 -20.77
N GLU A 99 -1.93 -5.18 -22.02
CA GLU A 99 -2.90 -4.43 -22.83
C GLU A 99 -4.33 -4.55 -22.29
N ALA A 100 -4.78 -5.76 -21.95
CA ALA A 100 -6.12 -5.98 -21.42
C ALA A 100 -6.29 -5.30 -20.06
N ILE A 101 -5.33 -5.50 -19.15
CA ILE A 101 -5.34 -4.87 -17.82
C ILE A 101 -5.33 -3.33 -17.95
N PHE A 102 -4.50 -2.77 -18.83
CA PHE A 102 -4.47 -1.33 -19.11
C PHE A 102 -5.84 -0.81 -19.56
N LYS A 103 -6.47 -1.48 -20.54
CA LYS A 103 -7.81 -1.10 -21.03
C LYS A 103 -8.87 -1.15 -19.95
N GLN A 104 -8.83 -2.17 -19.09
CA GLN A 104 -9.76 -2.27 -17.96
C GLN A 104 -9.56 -1.12 -16.97
N ILE A 105 -8.30 -0.77 -16.65
CA ILE A 105 -8.00 0.36 -15.77
C ILE A 105 -8.56 1.66 -16.36
N VAL A 106 -8.31 1.94 -17.64
CA VAL A 106 -8.79 3.16 -18.31
C VAL A 106 -10.32 3.18 -18.35
N SER A 107 -10.95 2.09 -18.79
CA SER A 107 -12.42 1.98 -18.87
C SER A 107 -13.10 2.19 -17.52
N ILE A 108 -12.62 1.55 -16.46
CA ILE A 108 -13.18 1.72 -15.11
C ILE A 108 -12.99 3.16 -14.62
N THR A 109 -11.84 3.78 -14.90
CA THR A 109 -11.58 5.19 -14.56
C THR A 109 -12.59 6.12 -15.22
N GLU A 110 -12.70 6.05 -16.55
CA GLU A 110 -13.51 6.95 -17.35
C GLU A 110 -15.01 6.75 -17.12
N ASN A 111 -15.46 5.50 -16.97
CA ASN A 111 -16.86 5.18 -16.67
C ASN A 111 -17.34 5.74 -15.32
N ASN A 112 -16.41 6.01 -14.39
CA ASN A 112 -16.70 6.65 -13.10
C ASN A 112 -16.53 8.19 -13.14
N GLY A 113 -16.33 8.77 -14.33
CA GLY A 113 -16.14 10.21 -14.51
C GLY A 113 -14.81 10.72 -13.95
N LEU A 114 -13.79 9.87 -13.88
CA LEU A 114 -12.45 10.21 -13.44
C LEU A 114 -11.52 10.31 -14.65
N SER A 115 -10.41 11.03 -14.52
CA SER A 115 -9.39 11.13 -15.57
C SER A 115 -8.19 10.23 -15.28
N VAL A 116 -7.65 9.60 -16.33
CA VAL A 116 -6.37 8.86 -16.27
C VAL A 116 -5.22 9.78 -15.86
N SER A 117 -5.30 11.09 -16.16
CA SER A 117 -4.29 12.07 -15.73
C SER A 117 -4.26 12.29 -14.20
N GLN A 118 -5.35 11.99 -13.49
CA GLN A 118 -5.38 12.05 -12.02
C GLN A 118 -4.69 10.84 -11.36
N ILE A 119 -4.34 9.81 -12.14
CA ILE A 119 -3.66 8.62 -11.63
C ILE A 119 -2.20 8.96 -11.32
N SER A 120 -1.88 9.22 -10.06
CA SER A 120 -0.51 9.55 -9.63
C SER A 120 0.42 8.36 -9.69
N ALA A 121 -0.07 7.16 -9.37
CA ALA A 121 0.76 5.95 -9.33
C ALA A 121 -0.03 4.70 -9.71
N TYR A 122 0.68 3.73 -10.27
CA TYR A 122 0.18 2.37 -10.47
C TYR A 122 0.88 1.42 -9.51
N GLY A 123 0.11 0.78 -8.62
CA GLY A 123 0.57 -0.20 -7.64
C GLY A 123 0.22 -1.63 -8.01
N ALA A 124 1.21 -2.50 -8.08
CA ALA A 124 1.02 -3.91 -8.37
C ALA A 124 2.23 -4.73 -7.86
N ASP A 125 2.16 -6.04 -8.02
CA ASP A 125 3.33 -6.91 -7.85
C ASP A 125 4.43 -6.60 -8.89
N ASN A 126 5.62 -7.14 -8.69
CA ASN A 126 6.76 -6.85 -9.57
C ASN A 126 6.80 -7.77 -10.81
N ALA A 127 5.67 -8.35 -11.23
CA ALA A 127 5.62 -9.19 -12.42
C ALA A 127 5.95 -8.39 -13.70
N SER A 128 6.47 -9.08 -14.71
CA SER A 128 6.84 -8.47 -16.00
C SER A 128 5.63 -7.85 -16.71
N VAL A 129 4.43 -8.41 -16.53
CA VAL A 129 3.18 -7.84 -17.05
C VAL A 129 2.92 -6.43 -16.49
N ASN A 130 3.29 -6.17 -15.23
CA ASN A 130 3.02 -4.92 -14.53
C ASN A 130 4.15 -3.89 -14.75
N TYR A 131 5.42 -4.31 -14.61
CA TYR A 131 6.58 -3.39 -14.64
C TYR A 131 7.71 -3.79 -15.62
N GLY A 132 7.44 -4.66 -16.59
CA GLY A 132 8.37 -4.97 -17.67
C GLY A 132 8.92 -3.73 -18.38
N ARG A 133 10.19 -3.79 -18.80
CA ARG A 133 10.94 -2.63 -19.31
C ARG A 133 10.31 -1.99 -20.56
N HIS A 134 9.76 -2.80 -21.46
CA HIS A 134 9.31 -2.34 -22.79
C HIS A 134 7.80 -2.50 -23.01
N ASN A 135 7.19 -3.51 -22.39
CA ASN A 135 5.78 -3.78 -22.57
C ASN A 135 5.19 -4.24 -21.23
N SER A 136 4.52 -3.32 -20.55
CA SER A 136 3.86 -3.57 -19.27
C SER A 136 2.69 -2.62 -19.07
N VAL A 137 1.84 -2.91 -18.08
CA VAL A 137 0.74 -2.02 -17.69
C VAL A 137 1.28 -0.64 -17.34
N PHE A 138 2.36 -0.57 -16.57
CA PHE A 138 3.00 0.70 -16.22
C PHE A 138 3.48 1.49 -17.44
N GLN A 139 4.13 0.86 -18.43
CA GLN A 139 4.60 1.57 -19.62
C GLN A 139 3.44 2.19 -20.40
N LYS A 140 2.32 1.46 -20.54
CA LYS A 140 1.10 1.95 -21.21
C LYS A 140 0.44 3.09 -20.46
N LEU A 141 0.35 2.97 -19.13
CA LEU A 141 -0.15 4.05 -18.29
C LEU A 141 0.75 5.28 -18.36
N ARG A 142 2.08 5.09 -18.49
CA ARG A 142 3.04 6.20 -18.63
C ARG A 142 2.93 6.91 -19.97
N GLU A 143 2.60 6.18 -21.05
CA GLU A 143 2.27 6.76 -22.36
C GLU A 143 1.00 7.61 -22.29
N ALA A 144 -0.02 7.16 -21.56
CA ALA A 144 -1.29 7.89 -21.38
C ALA A 144 -1.20 9.04 -20.34
N ASN A 145 -0.35 8.89 -19.33
CA ASN A 145 -0.10 9.85 -18.26
C ASN A 145 1.41 9.92 -17.95
N PRO A 146 2.12 10.90 -18.54
CA PRO A 146 3.56 11.06 -18.33
C PRO A 146 3.99 11.39 -16.89
N GLN A 147 3.07 11.73 -15.98
CA GLN A 147 3.39 12.02 -14.57
C GLN A 147 3.30 10.79 -13.67
N ILE A 148 2.73 9.66 -14.14
CA ILE A 148 2.49 8.49 -13.29
C ILE A 148 3.79 7.87 -12.75
N VAL A 149 3.85 7.61 -11.44
CA VAL A 149 5.01 6.98 -10.79
C VAL A 149 4.78 5.48 -10.53
N LYS A 150 5.88 4.74 -10.33
CA LYS A 150 5.82 3.32 -9.99
C LYS A 150 5.44 3.14 -8.52
N GLY A 151 4.35 2.43 -8.26
CA GLY A 151 3.94 1.95 -6.94
C GLY A 151 4.26 0.48 -6.71
N ASN A 152 5.36 -0.02 -7.28
CA ASN A 152 5.70 -1.45 -7.23
C ASN A 152 5.82 -1.95 -5.79
N CYS A 153 5.38 -3.18 -5.55
CA CYS A 153 5.24 -3.70 -4.20
C CYS A 153 6.60 -3.92 -3.50
N LYS A 154 7.01 -2.96 -2.66
CA LYS A 154 8.25 -3.04 -1.88
C LYS A 154 8.26 -4.24 -0.94
N CYS A 155 7.12 -4.58 -0.33
CA CYS A 155 6.97 -5.79 0.48
C CYS A 155 7.24 -7.07 -0.34
N HIS A 156 6.83 -7.09 -1.60
CA HIS A 156 7.10 -8.22 -2.50
C HIS A 156 8.59 -8.29 -2.88
N ILE A 157 9.25 -7.14 -3.10
CA ILE A 157 10.72 -7.09 -3.28
C ILE A 157 11.41 -7.71 -2.08
N ILE A 158 11.06 -7.26 -0.87
CA ILE A 158 11.65 -7.74 0.39
C ILE A 158 11.40 -9.24 0.57
N ASN A 159 10.16 -9.68 0.37
CA ASN A 159 9.81 -11.10 0.46
C ASN A 159 10.59 -11.92 -0.57
N ASN A 160 10.76 -11.41 -1.79
CA ASN A 160 11.56 -12.07 -2.82
C ASN A 160 13.06 -12.04 -2.52
N THR A 161 13.58 -10.97 -1.91
CA THR A 161 14.94 -10.92 -1.37
C THR A 161 15.14 -12.01 -0.36
N VAL A 162 14.23 -12.11 0.61
CA VAL A 162 14.29 -13.14 1.66
C VAL A 162 14.10 -14.53 1.04
N LYS A 163 13.23 -14.74 0.05
CA LYS A 163 13.11 -16.00 -0.69
C LYS A 163 14.37 -16.34 -1.49
N ALA A 164 14.96 -15.39 -2.19
CA ALA A 164 16.18 -15.57 -2.98
C ALA A 164 17.37 -15.90 -2.07
N ALA A 165 17.46 -15.24 -0.92
CA ALA A 165 18.42 -15.55 0.12
C ALA A 165 18.10 -16.90 0.79
N ASN A 166 16.83 -17.21 1.07
CA ASN A 166 16.38 -18.48 1.65
C ASN A 166 16.48 -19.68 0.68
N ARG A 167 16.62 -19.47 -0.64
CA ARG A 167 17.03 -20.55 -1.55
C ARG A 167 18.44 -21.07 -1.22
N VAL A 168 19.20 -20.33 -0.41
CA VAL A 168 20.47 -20.75 0.20
C VAL A 168 20.24 -21.36 1.60
N PHE A 169 19.13 -21.06 2.30
CA PHE A 169 18.77 -21.61 3.63
C PHE A 169 17.25 -21.62 3.94
N SER A 170 16.74 -22.76 4.43
CA SER A 170 15.34 -22.91 4.81
C SER A 170 14.93 -22.10 6.06
N ALA A 171 13.84 -21.34 5.90
CA ALA A 171 12.90 -20.78 6.88
C ALA A 171 13.14 -19.37 7.47
N GLY A 172 12.16 -18.50 7.22
CA GLY A 172 11.82 -17.35 8.07
C GLY A 172 11.79 -16.01 7.34
N GLY A 173 10.62 -15.36 7.30
CA GLY A 173 10.46 -13.98 6.81
C GLY A 173 11.25 -12.96 7.64
N CYS A 174 11.60 -11.81 7.07
CA CYS A 174 12.46 -10.82 7.71
C CYS A 174 12.03 -9.36 7.53
N ASP A 175 12.32 -8.57 8.56
CA ASP A 175 12.30 -7.10 8.62
C ASP A 175 13.64 -6.56 8.10
N VAL A 176 13.61 -5.68 7.11
CA VAL A 176 14.78 -5.21 6.32
C VAL A 176 15.76 -4.37 7.14
N GLU A 177 15.27 -3.49 8.02
CA GLU A 177 16.14 -2.63 8.83
C GLU A 177 16.92 -3.48 9.83
N ALA A 178 16.19 -4.38 10.51
CA ALA A 178 16.80 -5.37 11.36
C ALA A 178 17.74 -6.30 10.57
N PHE A 179 17.45 -6.60 9.31
CA PHE A 179 18.27 -7.48 8.47
C PHE A 179 19.64 -6.87 8.15
N VAL A 180 19.67 -5.63 7.66
CA VAL A 180 20.92 -4.95 7.27
C VAL A 180 21.78 -4.63 8.50
N LEU A 181 21.18 -4.16 9.59
CA LEU A 181 21.90 -3.91 10.85
C LEU A 181 22.46 -5.22 11.43
N LYS A 182 21.68 -6.31 11.41
CA LYS A 182 22.17 -7.62 11.86
C LYS A 182 23.30 -8.13 10.98
N SER A 183 23.28 -7.87 9.67
CA SER A 183 24.39 -8.19 8.78
C SER A 183 25.65 -7.41 9.16
N ALA A 184 25.53 -6.08 9.33
CA ALA A 184 26.66 -5.21 9.67
C ALA A 184 27.27 -5.55 11.03
N ASP A 185 26.42 -5.80 12.03
CA ASP A 185 26.83 -6.13 13.40
C ASP A 185 27.22 -7.61 13.59
N LYS A 186 27.14 -8.42 12.53
CA LYS A 186 27.27 -9.89 12.59
C LYS A 186 26.39 -10.47 13.71
N PHE A 187 25.17 -9.95 13.85
CA PHE A 187 24.25 -10.32 14.91
C PHE A 187 23.44 -11.55 14.53
N TYR A 188 23.79 -12.67 15.17
CA TYR A 188 22.98 -13.89 15.17
C TYR A 188 22.05 -13.83 16.39
N GLY A 189 20.75 -14.02 16.21
CA GLY A 189 19.77 -13.96 17.31
C GLY A 189 20.17 -14.85 18.51
N SER A 190 19.65 -14.56 19.71
CA SER A 190 20.08 -15.23 20.95
C SER A 190 20.04 -16.77 20.89
N LYS A 191 19.01 -17.34 20.25
CA LYS A 191 18.90 -18.79 19.99
C LYS A 191 20.01 -19.31 19.07
N ALA A 192 20.31 -18.60 17.98
CA ALA A 192 21.39 -18.97 17.06
C ALA A 192 22.75 -18.89 17.75
N LYS A 193 22.98 -17.88 18.61
CA LYS A 193 24.19 -17.78 19.44
C LYS A 193 24.34 -18.94 20.43
N GLN A 194 23.25 -19.39 21.06
CA GLN A 194 23.28 -20.56 21.95
C GLN A 194 23.65 -21.84 21.19
N ILE A 195 23.05 -22.07 20.02
CA ILE A 195 23.38 -23.23 19.17
C ILE A 195 24.82 -23.14 18.68
N LEU A 196 25.26 -21.97 18.20
CA LEU A 196 26.66 -21.72 17.80
C LEU A 196 27.67 -22.10 18.88
N ARG A 197 27.39 -21.76 20.16
CA ARG A 197 28.27 -22.10 21.29
C ARG A 197 28.40 -23.60 21.54
N SER A 198 27.41 -24.40 21.11
CA SER A 198 27.43 -25.86 21.23
C SER A 198 28.13 -26.58 20.06
N LEU A 199 28.52 -25.85 19.00
CA LEU A 199 29.15 -26.41 17.81
C LEU A 199 30.67 -26.36 17.89
N LEU A 200 31.34 -27.25 17.14
CA LEU A 200 32.80 -27.21 16.98
C LEU A 200 33.24 -25.93 16.24
N PRO A 201 34.46 -25.40 16.49
CA PRO A 201 34.94 -24.17 15.85
C PRO A 201 34.79 -24.19 14.32
N GLN A 202 35.10 -25.31 13.67
CA GLN A 202 35.00 -25.48 12.23
C GLN A 202 33.54 -25.39 11.73
N GLN A 203 32.58 -25.87 12.52
CA GLN A 203 31.14 -25.77 12.22
C GLN A 203 30.62 -24.35 12.49
N GLN A 204 31.18 -23.64 13.48
CA GLN A 204 30.86 -22.24 13.74
C GLN A 204 31.32 -21.35 12.58
N ASP A 205 32.51 -21.59 12.05
CA ASP A 205 33.05 -20.85 10.90
C ASP A 205 32.25 -21.13 9.63
N GLN A 206 31.87 -22.39 9.40
CA GLN A 206 30.96 -22.76 8.32
C GLN A 206 29.61 -22.04 8.45
N PHE A 207 29.00 -22.04 9.64
CA PHE A 207 27.74 -21.33 9.88
C PHE A 207 27.87 -19.83 9.61
N ARG A 208 28.92 -19.18 10.11
CA ARG A 208 29.17 -17.74 9.88
C ARG A 208 29.32 -17.44 8.39
N SER A 209 30.15 -18.20 7.67
CA SER A 209 30.33 -18.07 6.22
C SER A 209 29.02 -18.26 5.43
N LEU A 210 28.15 -19.14 5.90
CA LEU A 210 26.84 -19.38 5.29
C LEU A 210 25.88 -18.20 5.50
N VAL A 211 25.87 -17.63 6.70
CA VAL A 211 25.06 -16.46 7.02
C VAL A 211 25.56 -15.21 6.30
N ASP A 212 26.89 -15.01 6.21
CA ASP A 212 27.48 -13.90 5.47
C ASP A 212 27.09 -13.96 3.98
N ARG A 213 27.21 -15.13 3.34
CA ARG A 213 26.76 -15.34 1.95
C ARG A 213 25.26 -15.09 1.75
N PHE A 214 24.44 -15.44 2.73
CA PHE A 214 23.01 -15.18 2.72
C PHE A 214 22.72 -13.68 2.71
N PHE A 215 23.38 -12.92 3.60
CA PHE A 215 23.25 -11.46 3.64
C PHE A 215 23.78 -10.79 2.38
N GLU A 216 24.93 -11.20 1.86
CA GLU A 216 25.49 -10.70 0.59
C GLU A 216 24.51 -10.90 -0.57
N LYS A 217 23.94 -12.11 -0.72
CA LYS A 217 22.97 -12.38 -1.79
C LYS A 217 21.68 -11.59 -1.62
N ALA A 218 21.21 -11.39 -0.40
CA ALA A 218 20.06 -10.54 -0.13
C ALA A 218 20.31 -9.08 -0.50
N VAL A 219 21.47 -8.53 -0.12
CA VAL A 219 21.86 -7.16 -0.49
C VAL A 219 21.97 -7.02 -2.01
N LEU A 220 22.67 -7.94 -2.68
CA LEU A 220 22.78 -7.93 -4.15
C LEU A 220 21.42 -8.01 -4.85
N TYR A 221 20.49 -8.82 -4.33
CA TYR A 221 19.14 -8.91 -4.89
C TYR A 221 18.35 -7.62 -4.66
N LEU A 222 18.48 -6.99 -3.48
CA LEU A 222 17.89 -5.68 -3.23
C LEU A 222 18.46 -4.64 -4.18
N GLU A 223 19.78 -4.58 -4.37
CA GLU A 223 20.44 -3.61 -5.27
C GLU A 223 20.05 -3.81 -6.74
N ASP A 224 19.80 -5.05 -7.16
CA ASP A 224 19.32 -5.34 -8.52
C ASP A 224 17.83 -5.00 -8.71
N LYS A 225 16.99 -5.20 -7.68
CA LYS A 225 15.52 -5.07 -7.81
C LYS A 225 14.94 -3.77 -7.27
N PHE A 226 15.67 -3.09 -6.42
CA PHE A 226 15.31 -1.79 -5.87
C PHE A 226 16.24 -0.75 -6.48
N ASP A 227 15.66 0.21 -7.20
CA ASP A 227 16.41 1.34 -7.68
C ASP A 227 16.69 2.28 -6.49
N PHE A 228 17.83 2.08 -5.83
CA PHE A 228 18.27 2.98 -4.76
C PHE A 228 18.65 4.37 -5.28
N ASN A 229 18.73 4.55 -6.60
CA ASN A 229 18.84 5.85 -7.24
C ASN A 229 17.46 6.41 -7.62
N ASP A 230 16.34 5.79 -7.21
CA ASP A 230 15.01 6.38 -7.37
C ASP A 230 14.97 7.72 -6.63
N GLN A 231 15.09 8.76 -7.43
CA GLN A 231 15.31 10.11 -6.97
C GLN A 231 14.04 10.71 -6.34
N VAL A 232 12.85 10.11 -6.51
CA VAL A 232 11.64 10.67 -5.93
C VAL A 232 11.50 10.25 -4.47
N LEU A 233 11.67 8.96 -4.17
CA LEU A 233 11.51 8.41 -2.82
C LEU A 233 12.51 9.01 -1.81
N ALA A 234 13.72 9.34 -2.25
CA ALA A 234 14.73 9.95 -1.40
C ALA A 234 14.39 11.39 -0.97
N HIS A 235 13.53 12.08 -1.75
CA HIS A 235 13.15 13.48 -1.54
C HIS A 235 11.80 13.64 -0.84
N ILE A 236 10.91 12.64 -0.91
CA ILE A 236 9.62 12.63 -0.19
C ILE A 236 9.77 12.77 1.33
N GLY A 237 10.94 12.40 1.88
CA GLY A 237 11.20 12.45 3.33
C GLY A 237 11.00 13.83 3.96
N CYS A 238 11.17 14.93 3.21
CA CYS A 238 10.94 16.29 3.70
C CYS A 238 9.49 16.53 4.16
N LEU A 239 8.52 15.77 3.64
CA LEU A 239 7.10 15.86 4.00
C LEU A 239 6.72 15.06 5.26
N SER A 240 7.69 14.52 6.00
CA SER A 240 7.43 13.73 7.21
C SER A 240 7.03 14.59 8.42
N LEU A 241 7.33 15.89 8.40
CA LEU A 241 7.08 16.86 9.48
C LEU A 241 7.61 16.37 10.84
N HIS A 242 8.92 16.11 10.90
CA HIS A 242 9.60 15.72 12.14
C HIS A 242 9.62 16.89 13.13
N GLU A 243 9.57 16.57 14.43
CA GLU A 243 9.57 17.57 15.50
C GLU A 243 10.83 18.46 15.42
N GLY A 244 10.63 19.77 15.42
CA GLY A 244 11.72 20.75 15.36
C GLY A 244 12.39 20.91 13.99
N GLN A 245 11.94 20.20 12.95
CA GLN A 245 12.48 20.32 11.59
C GLN A 245 11.51 21.12 10.70
N SER A 246 11.91 22.33 10.32
CA SER A 246 11.18 23.12 9.33
C SER A 246 11.35 22.52 7.93
N LEU A 247 10.30 22.64 7.11
CA LEU A 247 10.33 22.24 5.71
C LEU A 247 11.22 23.22 4.94
N GLN A 248 12.33 22.70 4.42
CA GLN A 248 13.27 23.50 3.63
C GLN A 248 12.78 23.63 2.19
N TRP A 249 12.79 24.86 1.67
CA TRP A 249 12.42 25.13 0.28
C TRP A 249 13.23 24.30 -0.72
N SER A 250 14.56 24.25 -0.53
CA SER A 250 15.47 23.52 -1.42
C SER A 250 15.20 22.01 -1.49
N GLU A 251 14.61 21.42 -0.45
CA GLU A 251 14.20 20.01 -0.48
C GLU A 251 12.89 19.82 -1.24
N LEU A 252 11.95 20.76 -1.09
CA LEU A 252 10.64 20.72 -1.73
C LEU A 252 10.72 21.03 -3.23
N GLU A 253 11.50 22.03 -3.63
CA GLU A 253 11.73 22.42 -5.03
C GLU A 253 12.22 21.23 -5.86
N VAL A 254 13.22 20.51 -5.34
CA VAL A 254 13.77 19.32 -6.00
C VAL A 254 12.72 18.20 -6.11
N LEU A 255 11.83 18.06 -5.11
CA LEU A 255 10.75 17.08 -5.15
C LEU A 255 9.71 17.44 -6.24
N VAL A 256 9.32 18.71 -6.31
CA VAL A 256 8.38 19.24 -7.31
C VAL A 256 8.92 19.05 -8.72
N GLU A 257 10.18 19.40 -8.96
CA GLU A 257 10.85 19.24 -10.25
C GLU A 257 10.87 17.78 -10.69
N LYS A 258 11.25 16.85 -9.80
CA LYS A 258 11.30 15.41 -10.11
C LYS A 258 9.96 14.79 -10.39
N LEU A 259 8.92 15.25 -9.69
CA LEU A 259 7.55 14.82 -9.91
C LEU A 259 6.91 15.52 -11.12
N ALA A 260 7.56 16.55 -11.67
CA ALA A 260 7.05 17.40 -12.73
C ALA A 260 5.62 17.90 -12.43
N LEU A 261 5.37 18.32 -11.19
CA LEU A 261 4.04 18.79 -10.78
C LEU A 261 3.77 20.19 -11.32
N ASP A 262 2.55 20.40 -11.79
CA ASP A 262 2.06 21.72 -12.19
C ASP A 262 1.60 22.52 -10.96
N VAL A 263 2.53 23.31 -10.42
CA VAL A 263 2.33 24.15 -9.24
C VAL A 263 2.81 25.57 -9.49
N GLU A 264 2.14 26.54 -8.86
CA GLU A 264 2.56 27.94 -8.90
C GLU A 264 3.60 28.18 -7.80
N GLU A 265 4.87 28.32 -8.19
CA GLU A 265 6.03 28.32 -7.29
C GLU A 265 5.96 29.39 -6.19
N ASP A 266 5.57 30.63 -6.54
CA ASP A 266 5.45 31.73 -5.58
C ASP A 266 4.37 31.46 -4.52
N LYS A 267 3.24 30.88 -4.92
CA LYS A 267 2.18 30.48 -3.99
C LYS A 267 2.59 29.29 -3.14
N LEU A 268 3.28 28.32 -3.74
CA LEU A 268 3.83 27.17 -3.01
C LEU A 268 4.82 27.63 -1.94
N TYR A 269 5.69 28.59 -2.25
CA TYR A 269 6.60 29.18 -1.26
C TYR A 269 5.81 29.85 -0.12
N GLY A 270 4.76 30.60 -0.45
CA GLY A 270 3.84 31.16 0.55
C GLY A 270 3.23 30.10 1.46
N ASP A 271 2.75 28.98 0.90
CA ASP A 271 2.20 27.86 1.67
C ASP A 271 3.23 27.24 2.63
N VAL A 272 4.50 27.14 2.20
CA VAL A 272 5.61 26.64 3.03
C VAL A 272 5.90 27.58 4.20
N VAL A 273 5.84 28.90 3.97
CA VAL A 273 5.99 29.89 5.05
C VAL A 273 4.88 29.71 6.08
N ILE A 274 3.62 29.62 5.65
CA ILE A 274 2.46 29.40 6.54
C ILE A 274 2.64 28.11 7.35
N LEU A 275 3.03 27.00 6.69
CA LEU A 275 3.31 25.73 7.36
C LEU A 275 4.36 25.89 8.46
N ASN A 276 5.49 26.52 8.15
CA ASN A 276 6.60 26.66 9.09
C ASN A 276 6.24 27.55 10.29
N GLU A 277 5.39 28.56 10.11
CA GLU A 277 4.87 29.39 11.21
C GLU A 277 4.00 28.58 12.18
N VAL A 278 3.15 27.69 11.66
CA VAL A 278 2.20 26.92 12.47
C VAL A 278 2.69 25.52 12.83
N LEU A 279 3.88 25.11 12.41
CA LEU A 279 4.42 23.75 12.57
C LEU A 279 4.41 23.29 14.03
N HIS A 280 4.73 24.19 14.96
CA HIS A 280 4.74 23.93 16.40
C HIS A 280 3.36 23.60 16.99
N THR A 281 2.28 23.92 16.27
CA THR A 281 0.89 23.62 16.69
C THR A 281 0.41 22.25 16.24
N ILE A 282 1.16 21.58 15.36
CA ILE A 282 0.80 20.26 14.81
C ILE A 282 1.14 19.18 15.85
N PRO A 283 0.19 18.32 16.25
CA PRO A 283 0.47 17.25 17.21
C PRO A 283 1.55 16.27 16.71
N THR A 284 2.49 15.93 17.59
CA THR A 284 3.68 15.13 17.24
C THR A 284 3.40 13.62 17.18
N ASP A 285 2.36 13.15 17.85
CA ASP A 285 1.93 11.75 17.97
C ASP A 285 1.13 11.25 16.75
N LEU A 286 0.77 12.15 15.83
CA LEU A 286 0.07 11.82 14.61
C LEU A 286 0.99 11.20 13.56
N THR A 287 0.43 10.32 12.74
CA THR A 287 1.10 9.84 11.52
C THR A 287 1.27 10.99 10.52
N PRO A 288 2.27 10.94 9.60
CA PRO A 288 2.53 12.03 8.67
C PRO A 288 1.30 12.49 7.87
N ASP A 289 0.48 11.55 7.39
CA ASP A 289 -0.77 11.87 6.68
C ASP A 289 -1.78 12.63 7.56
N ARG A 290 -1.86 12.29 8.85
CA ARG A 290 -2.75 12.93 9.82
C ARG A 290 -2.24 14.31 10.23
N LYS A 291 -0.92 14.51 10.26
CA LYS A 291 -0.32 15.84 10.43
C LYS A 291 -0.71 16.78 9.29
N TRP A 292 -0.60 16.30 8.05
CA TRP A 292 -1.04 17.07 6.88
C TRP A 292 -2.53 17.34 6.89
N ALA A 293 -3.36 16.35 7.24
CA ALA A 293 -4.81 16.56 7.37
C ALA A 293 -5.15 17.60 8.46
N TYR A 294 -4.43 17.56 9.59
CA TYR A 294 -4.56 18.57 10.63
C TYR A 294 -4.19 19.97 10.10
N PHE A 295 -3.06 20.09 9.40
CA PHE A 295 -2.64 21.35 8.79
C PHE A 295 -3.68 21.91 7.82
N PHE A 296 -4.14 21.12 6.83
CA PHE A 296 -5.13 21.58 5.85
C PHE A 296 -6.53 21.80 6.43
N SER A 297 -6.84 21.22 7.60
CA SER A 297 -8.07 21.56 8.33
C SER A 297 -8.05 22.99 8.90
N LYS A 298 -6.87 23.61 8.98
CA LYS A 298 -6.64 24.96 9.52
C LYS A 298 -6.24 25.95 8.44
N ALA A 299 -5.39 25.53 7.50
CA ALA A 299 -4.88 26.33 6.39
C ALA A 299 -5.53 25.87 5.07
N THR A 300 -6.81 26.20 4.87
CA THR A 300 -7.57 25.80 3.68
C THR A 300 -7.12 26.53 2.41
N GLU A 301 -6.43 27.65 2.58
CA GLU A 301 -5.85 28.50 1.54
C GLU A 301 -4.56 27.92 0.95
N SER A 302 -3.93 26.94 1.61
CA SER A 302 -2.67 26.34 1.16
C SER A 302 -2.87 25.33 0.03
N THR A 303 -3.28 25.82 -1.13
CA THR A 303 -3.73 25.00 -2.26
C THR A 303 -2.59 24.37 -3.04
N GLU A 304 -1.44 25.03 -3.18
CA GLU A 304 -0.31 24.50 -3.96
C GLU A 304 0.42 23.42 -3.18
N LEU A 305 0.64 23.64 -1.89
CA LEU A 305 1.19 22.62 -1.01
C LEU A 305 0.26 21.40 -0.91
N LEU A 306 -1.05 21.59 -0.94
CA LEU A 306 -2.02 20.49 -1.01
C LEU A 306 -1.84 19.64 -2.28
N LYS A 307 -1.54 20.23 -3.44
CA LYS A 307 -1.26 19.45 -4.67
C LYS A 307 -0.05 18.53 -4.47
N VAL A 308 1.04 19.04 -3.91
CA VAL A 308 2.27 18.26 -3.68
C VAL A 308 2.00 17.13 -2.68
N VAL A 309 1.38 17.45 -1.55
CA VAL A 309 1.06 16.47 -0.50
C VAL A 309 0.07 15.42 -1.03
N ALA A 310 -0.98 15.84 -1.74
CA ALA A 310 -1.97 14.91 -2.28
C ALA A 310 -1.36 13.95 -3.29
N PHE A 311 -0.46 14.42 -4.16
CA PHE A 311 0.28 13.56 -5.08
C PHE A 311 1.10 12.53 -4.31
N VAL A 312 1.96 12.99 -3.40
CA VAL A 312 2.89 12.10 -2.67
C VAL A 312 2.15 11.06 -1.81
N PHE A 313 1.15 11.49 -1.04
CA PHE A 313 0.42 10.60 -0.13
C PHE A 313 -0.58 9.68 -0.84
N SER A 314 -0.89 9.93 -2.11
CA SER A 314 -1.63 8.97 -2.93
C SER A 314 -0.76 7.79 -3.39
N ILE A 315 0.57 7.93 -3.45
CA ILE A 315 1.48 6.86 -3.88
C ILE A 315 1.45 5.68 -2.89
N PRO A 316 1.17 4.45 -3.35
CA PRO A 316 1.13 3.29 -2.48
C PRO A 316 2.54 2.85 -2.09
N VAL A 317 2.71 2.57 -0.80
CA VAL A 317 3.97 2.01 -0.28
C VAL A 317 4.07 0.51 -0.57
N SER A 318 2.92 -0.16 -0.72
CA SER A 318 2.81 -1.59 -1.00
C SER A 318 1.45 -1.93 -1.60
N ASN A 319 1.31 -3.12 -2.18
CA ASN A 319 0.03 -3.65 -2.63
C ASN A 319 -0.84 -4.24 -1.49
N ALA A 320 -0.51 -3.95 -0.23
CA ALA A 320 -1.15 -4.58 0.93
C ALA A 320 -2.67 -4.33 1.01
N TYR A 321 -3.19 -3.26 0.41
CA TYR A 321 -4.63 -3.04 0.36
C TYR A 321 -5.34 -3.99 -0.61
N ALA A 322 -4.79 -4.24 -1.80
CA ALA A 322 -5.33 -5.27 -2.70
C ALA A 322 -5.21 -6.68 -2.08
N GLU A 323 -4.09 -6.98 -1.40
CA GLU A 323 -3.93 -8.23 -0.65
C GLU A 323 -4.98 -8.39 0.46
N ARG A 324 -5.34 -7.30 1.16
CA ARG A 324 -6.46 -7.30 2.11
C ARG A 324 -7.78 -7.61 1.40
N VAL A 325 -8.05 -7.04 0.23
CA VAL A 325 -9.26 -7.36 -0.55
C VAL A 325 -9.29 -8.85 -0.92
N PHE A 326 -8.16 -9.44 -1.31
CA PHE A 326 -8.08 -10.88 -1.56
C PHE A 326 -8.33 -11.72 -0.31
N SER A 327 -7.79 -11.34 0.85
CA SER A 327 -8.08 -12.03 2.11
C SER A 327 -9.58 -11.98 2.45
N HIS A 328 -10.25 -10.85 2.24
CA HIS A 328 -11.71 -10.77 2.41
C HIS A 328 -12.44 -11.64 1.38
N MET A 329 -11.95 -11.72 0.15
CA MET A 329 -12.51 -12.59 -0.89
C MET A 329 -12.42 -14.06 -0.48
N GLU A 330 -11.28 -14.52 0.00
CA GLU A 330 -11.09 -15.89 0.51
C GLU A 330 -12.05 -16.20 1.68
N ASP A 331 -12.24 -15.26 2.60
CA ASP A 331 -13.20 -15.39 3.71
C ASP A 331 -14.64 -15.51 3.21
N VAL A 332 -15.03 -14.69 2.22
CA VAL A 332 -16.37 -14.72 1.60
C VAL A 332 -16.61 -16.04 0.86
N TRP A 333 -15.55 -16.65 0.30
CA TRP A 333 -15.62 -17.91 -0.45
C TRP A 333 -15.34 -19.19 0.31
N SER A 334 -14.97 -19.13 1.58
CA SER A 334 -14.73 -20.31 2.43
C SER A 334 -15.80 -21.41 2.31
N ASP A 335 -15.42 -22.68 2.57
CA ASP A 335 -16.21 -23.91 2.36
C ASP A 335 -17.65 -23.91 2.90
N LYS A 336 -17.99 -22.98 3.80
CA LYS A 336 -19.33 -22.76 4.35
C LYS A 336 -20.22 -21.86 3.46
N ARG A 337 -19.68 -21.24 2.41
CA ARG A 337 -20.31 -20.20 1.56
C ARG A 337 -20.22 -20.47 0.04
N ASN A 338 -19.86 -21.69 -0.39
CA ASN A 338 -19.58 -22.13 -1.78
C ASN A 338 -20.76 -22.06 -2.79
N ARG A 339 -21.82 -21.29 -2.51
CA ARG A 339 -23.01 -21.12 -3.38
C ARG A 339 -23.33 -19.66 -3.70
N LEU A 340 -22.38 -18.74 -3.50
CA LEU A 340 -22.57 -17.33 -3.86
C LEU A 340 -22.21 -17.12 -5.34
N SER A 341 -23.02 -16.34 -6.05
CA SER A 341 -22.69 -15.88 -7.40
C SER A 341 -21.46 -14.97 -7.35
N LEU A 342 -20.73 -14.88 -8.46
CA LEU A 342 -19.62 -13.95 -8.57
C LEU A 342 -20.08 -12.48 -8.38
N ALA A 343 -21.25 -12.13 -8.92
CA ALA A 343 -21.85 -10.82 -8.75
C ALA A 343 -22.07 -10.46 -7.27
N MET A 344 -22.64 -11.40 -6.49
CA MET A 344 -22.87 -11.20 -5.06
C MET A 344 -21.55 -11.02 -4.28
N VAL A 345 -20.51 -11.78 -4.63
CA VAL A 345 -19.19 -11.65 -4.00
C VAL A 345 -18.57 -10.29 -4.31
N LYS A 346 -18.62 -9.84 -5.57
CA LYS A 346 -18.17 -8.52 -5.98
C LYS A 346 -18.89 -7.42 -5.21
N SER A 347 -20.22 -7.48 -5.13
CA SER A 347 -21.01 -6.51 -4.40
C SER A 347 -20.72 -6.53 -2.88
N GLU A 348 -20.54 -7.70 -2.27
CA GLU A 348 -20.15 -7.80 -0.86
C GLU A 348 -18.76 -7.18 -0.62
N LEU A 349 -17.78 -7.44 -1.49
CA LEU A 349 -16.44 -6.86 -1.39
C LEU A 349 -16.44 -5.35 -1.60
N GLN A 350 -17.18 -4.82 -2.58
CA GLN A 350 -17.30 -3.38 -2.83
C GLN A 350 -17.88 -2.65 -1.61
N VAL A 351 -18.92 -3.21 -0.99
CA VAL A 351 -19.49 -2.62 0.23
C VAL A 351 -18.50 -2.74 1.39
N LEU A 352 -17.77 -3.84 1.55
CA LEU A 352 -16.77 -3.95 2.62
C LEU A 352 -15.61 -2.96 2.42
N GLY A 353 -15.07 -2.88 1.21
CA GLY A 353 -13.94 -2.02 0.85
C GLY A 353 -14.22 -0.53 1.03
N CYS A 354 -15.45 -0.09 0.79
CA CYS A 354 -15.83 1.32 0.91
C CYS A 354 -16.12 1.79 2.35
N TYR A 355 -16.35 0.89 3.30
CA TYR A 355 -16.77 1.25 4.67
C TYR A 355 -15.82 0.79 5.78
N THR A 356 -14.86 -0.11 5.49
CA THR A 356 -13.83 -0.55 6.47
C THR A 356 -12.59 0.34 6.48
N SER A 357 -12.54 1.39 5.65
CA SER A 357 -11.39 2.26 5.37
C SER A 357 -10.91 3.17 6.52
N GLY A 358 -11.40 2.97 7.75
CA GLY A 358 -10.96 3.68 8.96
C GLY A 358 -9.77 3.07 9.70
N CYS A 359 -9.38 1.81 9.44
CA CYS A 359 -8.27 1.16 10.15
C CYS A 359 -6.94 1.30 9.38
N GLY A 360 -6.17 2.33 9.75
CA GLY A 360 -4.78 2.49 9.37
C GLY A 360 -3.93 1.30 9.82
N SER A 361 -3.27 0.65 8.87
CA SER A 361 -2.21 -0.32 9.14
C SER A 361 -1.24 -0.41 7.95
N GLY A 362 -0.73 0.74 7.51
CA GLY A 362 0.42 0.80 6.61
C GLY A 362 1.67 1.10 7.41
N ARG A 363 2.42 0.07 7.84
CA ARG A 363 3.81 0.27 8.26
C ARG A 363 4.66 0.40 7.00
N GLY A 364 5.11 1.62 6.71
CA GLY A 364 6.07 1.89 5.64
C GLY A 364 7.48 2.08 6.21
N CYS A 365 8.46 1.37 5.66
CA CYS A 365 9.89 1.63 5.91
C CYS A 365 10.45 2.37 4.69
N TYR A 366 11.22 3.44 4.95
CA TYR A 366 11.95 4.19 3.93
C TYR A 366 13.46 4.02 4.12
N VAL A 367 14.19 4.20 3.03
CA VAL A 367 15.57 3.76 2.86
C VAL A 367 16.29 4.90 2.11
N LYS A 368 17.20 5.63 2.76
CA LYS A 368 18.13 6.62 2.17
C LYS A 368 19.62 6.22 2.36
N ARG A 369 20.47 6.43 1.33
CA ARG A 369 21.95 6.21 1.38
C ARG A 369 22.67 7.50 1.82
N VAL A 370 23.67 7.42 2.72
CA VAL A 370 24.52 8.56 3.13
C VAL A 370 26.01 8.17 3.10
N GLY A 371 26.75 8.63 2.09
CA GLY A 371 28.20 8.38 1.97
C GLY A 371 28.56 6.96 1.45
N SER A 372 29.76 6.48 1.79
CA SER A 372 30.30 5.17 1.39
C SER A 372 29.84 4.00 2.27
N GLY A 373 28.98 4.26 3.25
CA GLY A 373 28.33 3.25 4.10
C GLY A 373 26.84 3.53 4.23
N LEU A 374 26.03 2.49 4.43
CA LEU A 374 24.60 2.64 4.69
C LEU A 374 24.36 3.01 6.16
N VAL A 375 23.96 4.25 6.42
CA VAL A 375 23.45 4.69 7.73
C VAL A 375 21.97 5.05 7.57
N TRP A 376 21.08 4.33 8.26
CA TRP A 376 19.63 4.51 8.17
C TRP A 376 19.09 5.30 9.37
N ALA A 377 18.23 6.27 9.10
CA ALA A 377 17.47 6.99 10.12
C ALA A 377 16.19 6.22 10.49
N LYS A 378 15.96 6.07 11.80
CA LYS A 378 14.84 5.34 12.39
C LYS A 378 13.58 6.21 12.40
N ILE A 379 12.50 5.80 11.72
CA ILE A 379 11.14 6.26 12.06
C ILE A 379 10.58 5.23 13.06
N SER A 380 10.84 5.48 14.34
CA SER A 380 10.39 4.61 15.43
C SER A 380 8.96 4.98 15.81
N VAL A 381 7.96 4.22 15.37
CA VAL A 381 6.62 4.22 15.99
C VAL A 381 6.53 3.00 16.89
N SER A 382 6.65 3.22 18.20
CA SER A 382 6.46 2.20 19.23
C SER A 382 4.98 1.98 19.47
N VAL A 383 4.43 0.83 19.06
CA VAL A 383 3.33 0.17 19.79
C VAL A 383 3.51 -1.34 19.66
N GLY A 384 3.73 -2.01 20.80
CA GLY A 384 3.97 -3.44 20.86
C GLY A 384 2.68 -4.27 20.74
N TYR A 385 2.73 -5.34 19.95
CA TYR A 385 1.97 -6.57 20.18
C TYR A 385 2.75 -7.77 19.64
N ARG A 386 2.80 -8.84 20.43
CA ARG A 386 3.39 -10.15 20.07
C ARG A 386 2.53 -10.81 18.99
N VAL A 387 3.13 -11.16 17.85
CA VAL A 387 2.53 -12.13 16.94
C VAL A 387 2.85 -13.51 17.48
N GLY A 388 1.84 -14.22 17.97
CA GLY A 388 1.94 -15.63 18.31
C GLY A 388 2.03 -16.46 17.03
N CYS A 389 3.08 -17.28 16.91
CA CYS A 389 3.14 -18.35 15.93
C CYS A 389 2.02 -19.36 16.20
N ALA A 390 1.02 -19.44 15.33
CA ALA A 390 0.26 -20.67 15.14
C ALA A 390 0.99 -21.49 14.06
N VAL A 391 1.87 -22.38 14.50
CA VAL A 391 2.45 -23.44 13.67
C VAL A 391 1.33 -24.44 13.44
N ASN A 392 0.70 -24.43 12.26
CA ASN A 392 -0.07 -25.59 11.82
C ASN A 392 0.86 -26.49 11.01
N ASN A 393 1.18 -27.63 11.63
CA ASN A 393 1.78 -28.79 10.99
C ASN A 393 0.94 -29.22 9.78
N CYS A 394 1.54 -29.24 8.60
CA CYS A 394 1.14 -30.15 7.54
C CYS A 394 2.39 -30.93 7.12
N VAL A 395 2.50 -32.12 7.72
CA VAL A 395 3.28 -33.24 7.20
C VAL A 395 2.60 -33.67 5.90
N TYR A 396 3.36 -33.74 4.80
CA TYR A 396 3.49 -34.91 3.94
C TYR A 396 4.77 -34.80 3.12
#